data_AF-A0A832U3P3-F1
#
_entry.id   AF-A0A832U3P3-F1
#
_cell.length_a   1.000
_cell.length_b   1.000
_cell.length_c   1.000
_cell.angle_alpha   90.00
_cell.angle_beta   90.00
_cell.angle_gamma   90.00
#
_symmetry.space_group_name_H-M   'P 1'
#
loop_
_entity.id
_entity.type
_entity.pdbx_description
1 polymer ?
#
loop_
_entity_poly.entity_id
_entity_poly.type
_entity_poly.pdbx_seq_one_letter_code
_entity_poly.pdbx_strand_id
1 'polypeptide(L)'
;MTMNATVTSSVVGSQTRERQLLMDVLVHLQDIGDLAFHEDEFAGTRGQSRRLEGFQLSFNPRLDGLSMQYMAHLEQIADVPWVSEGQFIGTRGQSRRLEGFAIKLTGKHASEFTVKYMAHLQGTGDTRWFSDGEFCGTRGESRRVEGICVKVVKK
;
A
#
# COMPACT_ATOMS: atom_id res chain seq x y z
N MET A 1 65.18 -16.47 11.84
CA MET A 1 65.70 -15.34 11.05
C MET A 1 64.77 -15.18 9.86
N THR A 2 63.76 -14.29 9.99
CA THR A 2 63.65 -12.96 9.32
C THR A 2 63.20 -13.10 7.86
N MET A 3 62.14 -12.46 7.32
CA MET A 3 61.47 -11.19 7.66
C MET A 3 59.97 -11.18 7.25
N ASN A 4 59.22 -10.25 7.86
CA ASN A 4 57.91 -9.76 7.44
C ASN A 4 57.97 -8.88 6.17
N ALA A 5 56.87 -8.82 5.41
CA ALA A 5 56.43 -7.65 4.63
C ALA A 5 54.90 -7.78 4.39
N THR A 6 54.06 -7.01 5.08
CA THR A 6 53.50 -5.69 4.74
C THR A 6 52.18 -5.76 3.95
N VAL A 7 51.18 -5.14 4.57
CA VAL A 7 49.78 -4.94 4.19
C VAL A 7 49.63 -4.12 2.90
N THR A 8 48.65 -4.46 2.05
CA THR A 8 47.90 -3.45 1.29
C THR A 8 46.42 -3.82 1.23
N SER A 9 45.62 -2.94 1.85
CA SER A 9 44.18 -2.78 1.72
C SER A 9 43.79 -2.56 0.26
N SER A 10 42.68 -3.16 -0.18
CA SER A 10 41.91 -2.62 -1.30
C SER A 10 40.40 -2.75 -1.05
N VAL A 11 39.86 -1.65 -0.53
CA VAL A 11 38.62 -0.97 -0.94
C VAL A 11 37.32 -1.78 -0.85
N VAL A 12 36.64 -1.51 0.27
CA VAL A 12 35.20 -1.39 0.49
C VAL A 12 34.38 -1.18 -0.80
N GLY A 13 33.65 -2.21 -1.20
CA GLY A 13 32.47 -2.06 -2.07
C GLY A 13 31.25 -1.75 -1.22
N SER A 14 30.96 -0.47 -1.04
CA SER A 14 29.68 0.00 -0.49
C SER A 14 28.55 -0.42 -1.44
N GLN A 15 27.94 -1.57 -1.18
CA GLN A 15 26.57 -1.83 -1.63
C GLN A 15 25.70 -0.87 -0.82
N THR A 16 25.52 0.36 -1.32
CA THR A 16 24.39 1.19 -0.91
C THR A 16 23.18 0.41 -1.37
N ARG A 17 22.63 -0.43 -0.49
CA ARG A 17 21.27 -0.94 -0.66
C ARG A 17 20.44 0.33 -0.80
N GLU A 18 20.00 0.65 -2.01
CA GLU A 18 18.98 1.68 -2.18
C GLU A 18 17.93 1.35 -1.15
N ARG A 19 17.66 2.29 -0.25
CA ARG A 19 16.70 2.09 0.82
C ARG A 19 15.36 1.97 0.10
N GLN A 20 14.99 0.74 -0.24
CA GLN A 20 13.69 0.42 -0.77
C GLN A 20 12.71 1.03 0.21
N LEU A 21 11.88 1.96 -0.27
CA LEU A 21 10.79 2.46 0.54
C LEU A 21 9.89 1.26 0.77
N LEU A 22 10.01 0.67 1.95
CA LEU A 22 9.20 -0.47 2.32
C LEU A 22 7.92 0.12 2.90
N MET A 23 6.88 0.14 2.07
CA MET A 23 5.52 0.33 2.56
C MET A 23 4.96 -1.05 2.89
N ASP A 24 4.53 -1.21 4.13
CA ASP A 24 3.76 -2.37 4.56
C ASP A 24 2.29 -2.17 4.18
N VAL A 25 1.70 -3.19 3.57
CA VAL A 25 0.32 -3.23 3.12
C VAL A 25 -0.38 -4.38 3.83
N LEU A 26 -1.28 -4.06 4.75
CA LEU A 26 -2.14 -5.06 5.39
C LEU A 26 -3.53 -4.97 4.79
N VAL A 27 -4.11 -6.12 4.43
CA VAL A 27 -5.50 -6.23 3.98
C VAL A 27 -6.25 -7.24 4.84
N HIS A 28 -7.52 -6.97 5.13
CA HIS A 28 -8.42 -7.96 5.74
C HIS A 28 -9.29 -8.58 4.64
N LEU A 29 -9.07 -9.87 4.38
CA LEU A 29 -9.81 -10.64 3.38
C LEU A 29 -10.92 -11.45 4.04
N GLN A 30 -12.09 -11.46 3.38
CA GLN A 30 -13.20 -12.32 3.78
C GLN A 30 -12.78 -13.79 3.93
N ASP A 31 -13.16 -14.37 5.06
CA ASP A 31 -12.91 -15.75 5.53
C ASP A 31 -11.42 -16.15 5.65
N ILE A 32 -10.49 -15.22 5.46
CA ILE A 32 -9.04 -15.45 5.63
C ILE A 32 -8.51 -14.65 6.81
N GLY A 33 -8.93 -13.39 6.94
CA GLY A 33 -8.42 -12.47 7.95
C GLY A 33 -7.33 -11.54 7.41
N ASP A 34 -6.47 -11.08 8.32
CA ASP A 34 -5.39 -10.13 8.00
C ASP A 34 -4.24 -10.84 7.27
N LEU A 35 -3.85 -10.31 6.12
CA LEU A 35 -2.66 -10.71 5.38
C LEU A 35 -1.76 -9.50 5.15
N ALA A 36 -0.45 -9.71 5.26
CA ALA A 36 0.57 -8.68 5.08
C ALA A 36 1.30 -8.87 3.74
N PHE A 37 1.54 -7.75 3.08
CA PHE A 37 2.21 -7.60 1.80
C PHE A 37 3.11 -6.37 1.86
N HIS A 38 3.87 -6.16 0.78
CA HIS A 38 4.71 -4.98 0.63
C HIS A 38 4.31 -4.13 -0.58
N GLU A 39 5.00 -3.00 -0.71
CA GLU A 39 4.91 -2.11 -1.86
C GLU A 39 5.01 -2.85 -3.20
N ASP A 40 4.20 -2.44 -4.18
CA ASP A 40 4.14 -3.00 -5.55
C ASP A 40 3.76 -4.50 -5.61
N GLU A 41 3.43 -5.12 -4.47
CA GLU A 41 2.81 -6.44 -4.43
C GLU A 41 1.28 -6.33 -4.53
N PHE A 42 0.66 -7.32 -5.18
CA PHE A 42 -0.79 -7.41 -5.24
C PHE A 42 -1.33 -8.00 -3.93
N ALA A 43 -1.85 -7.13 -3.06
CA ALA A 43 -2.43 -7.47 -1.78
C ALA A 43 -3.91 -7.83 -1.92
N GLY A 44 -4.21 -9.13 -2.01
CA GLY A 44 -5.57 -9.65 -2.13
C GLY A 44 -5.67 -10.88 -3.02
N THR A 45 -6.82 -11.05 -3.66
CA THR A 45 -7.07 -12.15 -4.60
C THR A 45 -7.66 -11.63 -5.91
N ARG A 46 -7.54 -12.42 -6.98
CA ARG A 46 -8.24 -12.18 -8.24
C ARG A 46 -9.15 -13.36 -8.53
N GLY A 47 -10.44 -13.10 -8.79
CA GLY A 47 -11.39 -14.12 -9.24
C GLY A 47 -11.73 -15.21 -8.21
N GLN A 48 -11.25 -15.08 -6.96
CA GLN A 48 -11.57 -16.03 -5.88
C GLN A 48 -12.84 -15.65 -5.11
N SER A 49 -13.52 -14.58 -5.55
CA SER A 49 -14.74 -14.06 -4.92
C SER A 49 -14.59 -13.68 -3.45
N ARG A 50 -13.40 -13.23 -3.04
CA ARG A 50 -13.13 -12.75 -1.68
C ARG A 50 -13.02 -11.24 -1.68
N ARG A 51 -13.93 -10.56 -0.97
CA ARG A 51 -13.88 -9.10 -0.77
C ARG A 51 -12.76 -8.72 0.21
N LEU A 52 -12.18 -7.56 0.00
CA LEU A 52 -11.53 -6.82 1.08
C LEU A 52 -12.61 -6.18 1.97
N GLU A 53 -12.44 -6.30 3.27
CA GLU A 53 -13.26 -5.60 4.26
C GLU A 53 -12.56 -4.37 4.86
N GLY A 54 -11.24 -4.31 4.72
CA GLY A 54 -10.42 -3.19 5.15
C GLY A 54 -8.95 -3.34 4.79
N PHE A 55 -8.19 -2.27 5.01
CA PHE A 55 -6.74 -2.26 4.80
C PHE A 55 -6.03 -1.27 5.72
N GLN A 56 -4.71 -1.37 5.79
CA GLN A 56 -3.83 -0.43 6.48
C GLN A 56 -2.55 -0.28 5.67
N LEU A 57 -2.05 0.96 5.58
CA LEU A 57 -0.79 1.28 4.90
C LEU A 57 0.14 2.00 5.87
N SER A 58 1.41 1.61 5.88
CA SER A 58 2.42 2.29 6.70
C SER A 58 3.80 2.23 6.05
N PHE A 59 4.60 3.27 6.23
CA PHE A 59 6.01 3.20 5.88
C PHE A 59 6.80 2.53 7.00
N ASN A 60 7.60 1.54 6.65
CA ASN A 60 8.42 0.79 7.59
C ASN A 60 9.83 0.57 7.03
N PRO A 61 10.85 1.30 7.50
CA PRO A 61 10.79 2.24 8.62
C PRO A 61 10.05 3.54 8.26
N ARG A 62 9.50 4.20 9.29
CA ARG A 62 8.88 5.53 9.16
C ARG A 62 9.82 6.50 8.41
N LEU A 63 9.23 7.32 7.56
CA LEU A 63 9.93 8.32 6.76
C LEU A 63 9.71 9.71 7.33
N ASP A 64 10.81 10.42 7.62
CA ASP A 64 10.71 11.76 8.19
C ASP A 64 10.20 12.76 7.17
N GLY A 65 9.01 13.29 7.41
CA GLY A 65 8.38 14.30 6.56
C GLY A 65 7.77 13.77 5.27
N LEU A 66 7.64 12.45 5.13
CA LEU A 66 6.77 11.82 4.14
C LEU A 66 5.83 10.86 4.88
N SER A 67 4.54 11.07 4.71
CA SER A 67 3.49 10.22 5.25
C SER A 67 2.35 10.11 4.24
N MET A 68 1.24 9.51 4.65
CA MET A 68 0.06 9.35 3.81
C MET A 68 -1.23 9.47 4.61
N GLN A 69 -2.31 9.79 3.88
CA GLN A 69 -3.67 9.63 4.33
C GLN A 69 -4.44 8.81 3.30
N TYR A 70 -5.42 8.06 3.76
CA TYR A 70 -6.28 7.28 2.88
C TYR A 70 -7.71 7.21 3.40
N MET A 71 -8.64 7.02 2.47
CA MET A 71 -10.06 6.86 2.75
C MET A 71 -10.62 5.66 1.97
N ALA A 72 -11.79 5.16 2.35
CA ALA A 72 -12.49 4.06 1.69
C ALA A 72 -13.98 4.36 1.52
N HIS A 73 -14.58 3.82 0.46
CA HIS A 73 -16.02 3.67 0.33
C HIS A 73 -16.42 2.27 0.74
N LEU A 74 -17.28 2.16 1.75
CA LEU A 74 -17.75 0.90 2.29
C LEU A 74 -19.23 0.69 1.97
N GLU A 75 -19.60 -0.55 1.68
CA GLU A 75 -21.00 -0.94 1.56
C GLU A 75 -21.81 -0.48 2.78
N GLN A 76 -23.00 0.09 2.51
CA GLN A 76 -23.98 0.55 3.51
C GLN A 76 -23.52 1.68 4.46
N ILE A 77 -22.27 2.12 4.37
CA ILE A 77 -21.72 3.24 5.16
C ILE A 77 -21.40 4.44 4.25
N ALA A 78 -21.00 4.18 3.00
CA ALA A 78 -20.47 5.13 2.02
C ALA A 78 -19.01 5.58 2.33
N ASP A 79 -18.65 6.79 1.89
CA ASP A 79 -17.32 7.35 2.10
C ASP A 79 -17.08 7.57 3.60
N VAL A 80 -16.07 6.91 4.15
CA VAL A 80 -15.62 7.17 5.52
C VAL A 80 -14.52 8.24 5.55
N PRO A 81 -14.32 8.95 6.67
CA PRO A 81 -13.28 9.98 6.79
C PRO A 81 -11.88 9.45 6.46
N TRP A 82 -11.02 10.35 5.99
CA TRP A 82 -9.60 10.06 5.79
C TRP A 82 -8.94 9.69 7.11
N VAL A 83 -8.22 8.58 7.12
CA VAL A 83 -7.37 8.16 8.24
C VAL A 83 -5.91 8.41 7.90
N SER A 84 -5.07 8.46 8.93
CA SER A 84 -3.62 8.64 8.78
C SER A 84 -2.90 7.31 8.62
N GLU A 85 -1.69 7.37 8.07
CA GLU A 85 -0.74 6.25 8.02
C GLU A 85 -0.74 5.39 9.29
N GLY A 86 -0.79 4.06 9.10
CA GLY A 86 -0.78 3.07 10.17
C GLY A 86 -2.13 2.85 10.86
N GLN A 87 -3.20 3.54 10.47
CA GLN A 87 -4.55 3.29 10.98
C GLN A 87 -5.31 2.33 10.06
N PHE A 88 -5.96 1.31 10.63
CA PHE A 88 -6.81 0.43 9.83
C PHE A 88 -8.09 1.15 9.40
N ILE A 89 -8.43 1.03 8.11
CA ILE A 89 -9.70 1.52 7.55
C ILE A 89 -10.56 0.35 7.08
N GLY A 90 -11.88 0.44 7.27
CA GLY A 90 -12.81 -0.63 6.96
C GLY A 90 -13.33 -1.33 8.22
N THR A 91 -13.73 -2.59 8.05
CA THR A 91 -14.24 -3.42 9.15
C THR A 91 -13.55 -4.78 9.12
N ARG A 92 -13.61 -5.50 10.24
CA ARG A 92 -13.20 -6.92 10.32
C ARG A 92 -14.39 -7.75 10.74
N GLY A 93 -14.73 -8.78 9.97
CA GLY A 93 -15.79 -9.74 10.30
C GLY A 93 -17.21 -9.16 10.31
N GLN A 94 -17.41 -7.92 9.85
CA GLN A 94 -18.74 -7.29 9.79
C GLN A 94 -19.41 -7.47 8.43
N SER A 95 -18.79 -8.23 7.53
CA SER A 95 -19.29 -8.53 6.19
C SER A 95 -19.55 -7.33 5.29
N ARG A 96 -18.87 -6.20 5.53
CA ARG A 96 -18.94 -5.02 4.67
C ARG A 96 -17.77 -5.00 3.70
N ARG A 97 -18.06 -4.99 2.40
CA ARG A 97 -17.04 -4.87 1.36
C ARG A 97 -16.52 -3.44 1.23
N LEU A 98 -15.25 -3.29 0.86
CA LEU A 98 -14.79 -2.11 0.15
C LEU A 98 -15.36 -2.10 -1.28
N GLU A 99 -15.78 -0.94 -1.76
CA GLU A 99 -16.12 -0.70 -3.18
C GLU A 99 -15.12 0.23 -3.88
N GLY A 100 -14.36 1.00 -3.11
CA GLY A 100 -13.29 1.86 -3.61
C GLY A 100 -12.54 2.57 -2.49
N PHE A 101 -11.48 3.29 -2.86
CA PHE A 101 -10.59 3.99 -1.93
C PHE A 101 -9.82 5.09 -2.64
N ALA A 102 -9.20 5.98 -1.87
CA ALA A 102 -8.25 6.97 -2.36
C ALA A 102 -7.09 7.13 -1.38
N ILE A 103 -5.90 7.40 -1.90
CA ILE A 103 -4.66 7.53 -1.11
C ILE A 103 -3.95 8.80 -1.57
N LYS A 104 -3.46 9.61 -0.63
CA LYS A 104 -2.65 10.79 -0.92
C LYS A 104 -1.45 10.87 0.01
N LEU A 105 -0.33 11.36 -0.50
CA LEU A 105 0.86 11.64 0.29
C LEU A 105 0.69 12.94 1.08
N THR A 106 1.31 13.01 2.25
CA THR A 106 1.32 14.16 3.15
C THR A 106 2.72 14.39 3.74
N GLY A 107 2.94 15.55 4.35
CA GLY A 107 4.24 15.94 4.91
C GLY A 107 5.09 16.81 3.98
N LYS A 108 6.23 17.28 4.49
CA LYS A 108 7.13 18.24 3.80
C LYS A 108 7.64 17.75 2.44
N HIS A 109 7.82 16.44 2.27
CA HIS A 109 8.38 15.84 1.04
C HIS A 109 7.30 15.29 0.11
N ALA A 110 6.01 15.43 0.42
CA ALA A 110 4.93 14.86 -0.40
C ALA A 110 4.92 15.35 -1.85
N SER A 111 5.36 16.59 -2.11
CA SER A 111 5.44 17.16 -3.45
C SER A 111 6.51 16.52 -4.33
N GLU A 112 7.50 15.83 -3.75
CA GLU A 112 8.61 15.19 -4.47
C GLU A 112 8.27 13.78 -4.98
N PHE A 113 7.12 13.24 -4.56
CA PHE A 113 6.69 11.88 -4.85
C PHE A 113 5.24 11.86 -5.34
N THR A 114 4.85 10.74 -5.94
CA THR A 114 3.48 10.37 -6.28
C THR A 114 3.19 9.00 -5.69
N VAL A 115 2.02 8.84 -5.06
CA VAL A 115 1.49 7.52 -4.74
C VAL A 115 0.62 7.04 -5.91
N LYS A 116 0.88 5.85 -6.41
CA LYS A 116 0.10 5.17 -7.45
C LYS A 116 -0.56 3.95 -6.85
N TYR A 117 -1.82 3.72 -7.20
CA TYR A 117 -2.58 2.58 -6.72
C TYR A 117 -3.59 2.08 -7.75
N MET A 118 -3.94 0.81 -7.64
CA MET A 118 -4.97 0.18 -8.46
C MET A 118 -5.74 -0.87 -7.63
N ALA A 119 -6.87 -1.32 -8.16
CA ALA A 119 -7.70 -2.35 -7.54
C ALA A 119 -8.03 -3.48 -8.53
N HIS A 120 -8.33 -4.66 -8.01
CA HIS A 120 -9.14 -5.65 -8.74
C HIS A 120 -10.58 -5.55 -8.25
N LEU A 121 -11.52 -5.31 -9.18
CA LEU A 121 -12.94 -5.21 -8.89
C LEU A 121 -13.68 -6.45 -9.40
N GLN A 122 -14.61 -6.97 -8.59
CA GLN A 122 -15.48 -8.06 -9.01
C GLN A 122 -16.17 -7.75 -10.35
N GLY A 123 -16.08 -8.70 -11.28
CA GLY A 123 -16.80 -8.64 -12.56
C GLY A 123 -16.29 -7.58 -13.55
N THR A 124 -15.27 -6.80 -13.17
CA THR A 124 -14.65 -5.79 -14.04
C THR A 124 -13.17 -6.08 -14.27
N GLY A 125 -12.48 -6.65 -13.28
CA GLY A 125 -11.05 -6.95 -13.37
C GLY A 125 -10.19 -5.84 -12.78
N ASP A 126 -8.94 -5.80 -13.23
CA ASP A 126 -7.94 -4.83 -12.81
C ASP A 126 -8.29 -3.44 -13.34
N THR A 127 -8.27 -2.43 -12.46
CA THR A 127 -8.44 -1.04 -12.87
C THR A 127 -7.17 -0.50 -13.54
N ARG A 128 -7.27 0.68 -14.17
CA ARG A 128 -6.07 1.50 -14.41
C ARG A 128 -5.41 1.87 -13.08
N TRP A 129 -4.18 2.39 -13.16
CA TRP A 129 -3.55 3.07 -12.03
C TRP A 129 -4.18 4.45 -11.81
N PHE A 130 -4.44 4.77 -10.55
CA PHE A 130 -4.86 6.05 -10.02
C PHE A 130 -3.74 6.63 -9.15
N SER A 131 -3.82 7.92 -8.85
CA SER A 131 -2.77 8.60 -8.12
C SER A 131 -3.27 9.73 -7.24
N ASP A 132 -2.48 10.06 -6.21
CA ASP A 132 -2.54 11.33 -5.47
C ASP A 132 -3.96 11.84 -5.13
N GLY A 133 -4.78 10.98 -4.54
CA GLY A 133 -6.13 11.31 -4.06
C GLY A 133 -7.27 11.04 -5.05
N GLU A 134 -6.97 10.62 -6.28
CA GLU A 134 -7.98 10.14 -7.23
C GLU A 134 -8.74 8.92 -6.66
N PHE A 135 -10.06 8.87 -6.83
CA PHE A 135 -10.83 7.74 -6.34
C PHE A 135 -10.66 6.50 -7.24
N CYS A 136 -10.23 5.39 -6.65
CA CYS A 136 -10.06 4.09 -7.30
C CYS A 136 -11.18 3.15 -6.85
N GLY A 137 -11.99 2.65 -7.80
CA GLY A 137 -13.14 1.78 -7.53
C GLY A 137 -14.44 2.42 -7.97
N THR A 138 -15.54 2.01 -7.32
CA THR A 138 -16.89 2.49 -7.61
C THR A 138 -17.61 2.88 -6.31
N ARG A 139 -18.70 3.63 -6.42
CA ARG A 139 -19.57 3.96 -5.29
C ARG A 139 -20.99 3.47 -5.58
N GLY A 140 -21.54 2.63 -4.73
CA GLY A 140 -22.94 2.18 -4.85
C GLY A 140 -23.22 1.22 -6.00
N GLU A 141 -22.20 0.81 -6.77
CA GLU A 141 -22.36 -0.14 -7.87
C GLU A 141 -22.27 -1.61 -7.43
N SER A 142 -22.14 -1.86 -6.12
CA SER A 142 -22.03 -3.20 -5.55
C SER A 142 -20.86 -4.03 -6.08
N ARG A 143 -19.82 -3.38 -6.60
CA ARG A 143 -18.58 -4.02 -7.05
C ARG A 143 -17.56 -4.04 -5.90
N ARG A 144 -17.36 -5.21 -5.30
CA ARG A 144 -16.33 -5.39 -4.26
C ARG A 144 -14.92 -5.23 -4.82
N VAL A 145 -14.06 -4.60 -4.04
CA VAL A 145 -12.60 -4.71 -4.19
C VAL A 145 -12.17 -6.08 -3.68
N GLU A 146 -11.40 -6.83 -4.47
CA GLU A 146 -10.86 -8.15 -4.09
C GLU A 146 -9.35 -8.12 -3.81
N GLY A 147 -8.68 -7.05 -4.24
CA GLY A 147 -7.27 -6.80 -3.97
C GLY A 147 -6.83 -5.42 -4.41
N ILE A 148 -5.71 -4.95 -3.87
CA ILE A 148 -5.10 -3.66 -4.18
C ILE A 148 -3.62 -3.82 -4.48
N CYS A 149 -3.05 -2.90 -5.25
CA CYS A 149 -1.61 -2.73 -5.36
C CYS A 149 -1.30 -1.24 -5.22
N VAL A 150 -0.27 -0.92 -4.46
CA VAL A 150 0.07 0.47 -4.10
C VAL A 150 1.58 0.63 -4.14
N LYS A 151 2.04 1.76 -4.68
CA LYS A 151 3.46 2.14 -4.69
C LYS A 151 3.69 3.63 -4.65
N VAL A 152 4.84 4.02 -4.15
CA VAL A 152 5.32 5.40 -4.14
C VAL A 152 6.48 5.52 -5.11
N VAL A 153 6.39 6.49 -6.01
CA VAL A 153 7.43 6.78 -7.01
C VAL A 153 7.88 8.22 -6.86
N LYS A 154 9.17 8.46 -7.09
CA LYS A 154 9.70 9.82 -7.19
C LYS A 154 9.13 10.50 -8.44
N LYS A 155 8.83 11.79 -8.36
CA LYS A 155 8.45 12.60 -9.52
C LYS A 155 9.65 12.97 -10.38
#